data_AF-A0A521PU04-F1
#
_entry.id   AF-A0A521PU04-F1
#
_cell.length_a   1.000
_cell.length_b   1.000
_cell.length_c   1.000
_cell.angle_alpha   90.00
_cell.angle_beta   90.00
_cell.angle_gamma   90.00
#
_symmetry.space_group_name_H-M   'P 1'
#
loop_
_entity.id
_entity.type
_entity.pdbx_description
1 polymer ?
#
loop_
_entity_poly.entity_id
_entity_poly.type
_entity_poly.pdbx_seq_one_letter_code
_entity_poly.pdbx_strand_id
1 'polypeptide(L)'
;MKPHFVHVYTTIRVKVAVTAEDHAGAMRQAEAIVGTGIFPVRLLPNAAAVLDAEPAEEITGFLVEEADDPEFENSCSYDAEYRPCEGGPA
;
A
#
# COMPACT_ATOMS: atom_id res chain seq x y z
N MET A 1 -10.33 34.57 16.46
CA MET A 1 -9.87 33.37 15.73
C MET A 1 -10.40 32.13 16.43
N LYS A 2 -10.76 31.07 15.69
CA LYS A 2 -11.25 29.81 16.24
C LYS A 2 -10.33 28.67 15.80
N PRO A 3 -10.10 27.63 16.62
CA PRO A 3 -9.38 26.44 16.18
C PRO A 3 -10.21 25.69 15.14
N HIS A 4 -9.55 25.15 14.13
CA HIS A 4 -10.14 24.29 13.10
C HIS A 4 -9.38 22.97 13.09
N PHE A 5 -10.12 21.87 12.96
CA PHE A 5 -9.55 20.53 12.77
C PHE A 5 -9.74 20.15 11.30
N VAL A 6 -8.69 19.60 10.69
CA VAL A 6 -8.68 19.17 9.29
C VAL A 6 -8.27 17.70 9.25
N HIS A 7 -9.09 16.87 8.63
CA HIS A 7 -8.77 15.46 8.40
C HIS A 7 -8.04 15.34 7.06
N VAL A 8 -6.89 14.68 7.05
CA VAL A 8 -6.09 14.45 5.85
C VAL A 8 -5.94 12.94 5.67
N TYR A 9 -6.33 12.44 4.51
CA TYR A 9 -6.18 11.04 4.13
C TYR A 9 -4.93 10.92 3.26
N THR A 10 -3.94 10.15 3.74
CA THR A 10 -2.68 9.93 3.03
C THR A 10 -2.50 8.43 2.75
N THR A 11 -2.05 8.11 1.54
CA THR A 11 -1.74 6.75 1.13
C THR A 11 -0.30 6.42 1.50
N ILE A 12 -0.09 5.31 2.20
CA ILE A 12 1.24 4.80 2.57
C ILE A 12 1.53 3.56 1.74
N ARG A 13 2.62 3.58 0.96
CA ARG A 13 3.10 2.40 0.22
C ARG A 13 3.94 1.53 1.16
N VAL A 14 3.51 0.29 1.37
CA VAL A 14 4.25 -0.72 2.15
C VAL A 14 4.83 -1.75 1.18
N LYS A 15 6.14 -1.93 1.19
CA LYS A 15 6.80 -3.01 0.42
C LYS A 15 6.80 -4.29 1.24
N VAL A 16 6.07 -5.30 0.77
CA VAL A 16 5.93 -6.60 1.44
C VAL A 16 6.65 -7.65 0.61
N ALA A 17 7.59 -8.38 1.22
CA ALA A 17 8.24 -9.51 0.57
C ALA A 17 7.37 -10.76 0.74
N VAL A 18 7.03 -11.41 -0.38
CA VAL A 18 6.21 -12.63 -0.43
C VAL A 18 6.83 -13.65 -1.40
N THR A 19 6.46 -14.92 -1.27
CA THR A 19 6.87 -15.97 -2.21
C THR A 19 5.62 -16.58 -2.82
N ALA A 20 5.43 -16.42 -4.13
CA ALA A 20 4.26 -16.91 -4.85
C ALA A 20 4.64 -17.39 -6.26
N GLU A 21 3.78 -18.23 -6.84
CA GLU A 21 3.93 -18.75 -8.20
C GLU A 21 3.50 -17.73 -9.27
N ASP A 22 2.63 -16.79 -8.92
CA ASP A 22 2.10 -15.76 -9.79
C ASP A 22 1.75 -14.47 -9.02
N HIS A 23 1.45 -13.40 -9.76
CA HIS A 23 1.07 -12.10 -9.19
C HIS A 23 -0.21 -12.19 -8.34
N ALA A 24 -1.19 -13.01 -8.75
CA ALA A 24 -2.43 -13.17 -8.00
C ALA A 24 -2.18 -13.79 -6.61
N GLY A 25 -1.27 -14.77 -6.53
CA GLY A 25 -0.80 -15.37 -5.30
C GLY A 25 0.00 -14.39 -4.45
N ALA A 26 0.86 -13.57 -5.07
CA ALA A 26 1.62 -12.54 -4.38
C ALA A 26 0.69 -11.51 -3.71
N MET A 27 -0.32 -11.02 -4.46
CA MET A 27 -1.29 -10.06 -3.93
C MET A 27 -2.13 -10.65 -2.79
N ARG A 28 -2.62 -11.90 -2.90
CA ARG A 28 -3.35 -12.58 -1.81
C ARG A 28 -2.51 -12.73 -0.53
N GLN A 29 -1.23 -13.07 -0.66
CA GLN A 29 -0.34 -13.16 0.50
C GLN A 29 -0.05 -11.78 1.10
N ALA A 30 0.16 -10.76 0.28
CA ALA A 30 0.35 -9.40 0.74
C ALA A 30 -0.89 -8.88 1.48
N GLU A 31 -2.10 -9.11 0.94
CA GLU A 31 -3.37 -8.77 1.59
C GLU A 31 -3.49 -9.49 2.94
N ALA A 32 -3.17 -10.78 3.02
CA ALA A 32 -3.19 -11.51 4.29
C ALA A 32 -2.21 -10.94 5.33
N ILE A 33 -1.08 -10.36 4.93
CA ILE A 33 -0.13 -9.72 5.84
C ILE A 33 -0.66 -8.36 6.31
N VAL A 34 -1.15 -7.54 5.39
CA VAL A 34 -1.60 -6.16 5.65
C VAL A 34 -2.97 -6.11 6.34
N GLY A 35 -3.87 -7.05 6.01
CA GLY A 35 -5.27 -7.08 6.45
C GLY A 35 -5.52 -7.71 7.83
N THR A 36 -4.49 -8.11 8.57
CA THR A 36 -4.63 -8.82 9.88
C THR A 36 -5.02 -7.94 11.07
N GLY A 37 -5.74 -6.84 10.84
CA GLY A 37 -6.32 -5.98 11.87
C GLY A 37 -5.33 -5.05 12.60
N ILE A 38 -4.02 -5.26 12.43
CA ILE A 38 -2.97 -4.31 12.81
C ILE A 38 -2.20 -3.95 11.56
N PHE A 39 -2.19 -2.66 11.20
CA PHE A 39 -1.40 -2.18 10.07
C PHE A 39 0.08 -2.51 10.29
N PRO A 40 0.79 -3.06 9.30
CA PRO A 40 2.10 -3.68 9.50
C PRO A 40 3.22 -2.68 9.84
N VAL A 41 2.94 -1.38 9.77
CA VAL A 41 3.84 -0.30 10.18
C VAL A 41 3.16 0.64 11.16
N ARG A 42 3.94 1.18 12.10
CA ARG A 42 3.47 2.20 13.05
C ARG A 42 3.74 3.59 12.49
N LEU A 43 2.71 4.43 12.37
CA LEU A 43 2.86 5.85 12.07
C LEU A 43 3.15 6.62 13.36
N LEU A 44 4.11 7.53 13.29
CA LEU A 44 4.50 8.38 14.41
C LEU A 44 4.31 9.84 13.99
N PRO A 45 3.35 10.57 14.60
CA PRO A 45 3.23 12.01 14.43
C PRO A 45 4.55 12.72 14.73
N ASN A 46 5.10 13.44 13.76
CA ASN A 46 6.40 14.12 13.87
C ASN A 46 6.29 15.65 14.07
N ALA A 47 5.08 16.17 14.27
CA ALA A 47 4.86 17.60 14.51
C ALA A 47 3.81 17.81 15.59
N ALA A 48 4.01 18.81 16.46
CA ALA A 48 3.08 19.13 17.55
C ALA A 48 1.66 19.49 17.07
N ALA A 49 1.50 19.85 15.80
CA ALA A 49 0.21 20.14 15.17
C ALA A 49 -0.51 18.88 14.65
N VAL A 50 0.18 17.74 14.56
CA VAL A 50 -0.42 16.45 14.18
C VAL A 50 -0.86 15.76 15.45
N LEU A 51 -2.18 15.67 15.63
CA LEU A 51 -2.77 15.16 16.87
C LEU A 51 -2.87 13.63 16.88
N ASP A 52 -3.04 13.03 15.71
CA ASP A 52 -3.11 11.58 15.52
C ASP A 52 -2.68 11.20 14.08
N ALA A 53 -2.30 9.95 13.87
CA ALA A 53 -1.98 9.40 12.55
C ALA A 53 -2.38 7.93 12.47
N GLU A 54 -3.49 7.67 11.78
CA GLU A 54 -4.00 6.33 11.51
C GLU A 54 -3.88 6.02 10.02
N PRO A 55 -3.63 4.75 9.65
CA PRO A 55 -3.66 4.34 8.24
C PRO A 55 -5.08 4.51 7.69
N ALA A 56 -5.21 4.81 6.39
CA ALA A 56 -6.47 4.66 5.70
C ALA A 56 -6.87 3.17 5.74
N GLU A 57 -8.10 2.85 6.15
CA GLU A 57 -8.60 1.47 6.34
C GLU A 57 -8.74 0.68 5.02
N GLU A 58 -8.28 1.23 3.89
CA GLU A 58 -8.53 0.72 2.54
C GLU A 58 -7.22 0.51 1.76
N ILE A 59 -7.07 -0.66 1.13
CA ILE A 59 -6.06 -0.91 0.11
C ILE A 59 -6.58 -0.35 -1.21
N THR A 60 -5.93 0.68 -1.72
CA THR A 60 -6.35 1.36 -2.96
C THR A 60 -5.69 0.80 -4.22
N GLY A 61 -4.80 -0.18 -4.10
CA GLY A 61 -4.13 -0.84 -5.21
C GLY A 61 -2.82 -1.54 -4.82
N PHE A 62 -2.26 -2.30 -5.76
CA PHE A 62 -1.02 -3.06 -5.61
C PHE A 62 -0.03 -2.69 -6.71
N LEU A 63 1.26 -2.76 -6.39
CA LEU A 63 2.33 -2.80 -7.37
C LEU A 63 3.17 -4.03 -7.07
N VAL A 64 3.17 -4.98 -7.99
CA VAL A 64 3.91 -6.23 -7.88
C VAL A 64 5.22 -6.08 -8.64
N GLU A 65 6.33 -6.31 -7.95
CA GLU A 65 7.70 -6.31 -8.48
C GLU A 65 8.26 -7.73 -8.29
N GLU A 66 8.86 -8.31 -9.32
CA GLU A 66 9.55 -9.59 -9.20
C GLU A 66 10.97 -9.39 -8.62
N ALA A 67 11.44 -10.34 -7.81
CA ALA A 67 12.67 -10.20 -7.04
C ALA A 67 13.95 -10.05 -7.91
N ASP A 68 13.90 -10.52 -9.15
CA ASP A 68 15.01 -10.53 -10.11
C ASP A 68 14.74 -9.65 -11.35
N ASP A 69 13.84 -8.67 -11.23
CA ASP A 69 13.41 -7.78 -12.32
C ASP A 69 13.80 -6.31 -12.04
N PRO A 70 15.08 -5.95 -12.18
CA PRO A 70 15.58 -4.62 -11.83
C PRO A 70 15.14 -3.52 -12.81
N GLU A 71 14.80 -3.90 -14.04
CA GLU A 71 14.29 -3.00 -15.08
C GLU A 71 12.75 -2.95 -15.08
N PHE A 72 12.11 -3.62 -14.12
CA PHE A 72 10.66 -3.65 -13.91
C PHE A 72 9.86 -4.15 -15.13
N GLU A 73 10.48 -4.94 -16.02
CA GLU A 73 9.88 -5.45 -17.25
C GLU A 73 8.71 -6.41 -16.99
N ASN A 74 8.69 -7.04 -15.82
CA ASN A 74 7.65 -7.94 -15.32
C ASN A 74 6.86 -7.32 -14.17
N SER A 75 7.04 -6.03 -13.88
CA SER A 75 6.25 -5.33 -12.88
C SER A 75 4.84 -5.02 -13.39
N CYS A 76 3.85 -5.02 -12.49
CA CYS A 76 2.49 -4.66 -12.87
C CYS A 76 1.72 -4.01 -11.71
N SER A 77 0.96 -2.97 -12.04
CA SER A 77 0.04 -2.30 -11.13
C SER A 77 -1.35 -2.91 -11.22
N TYR A 78 -1.99 -3.11 -10.08
CA TYR A 78 -3.34 -3.65 -9.96
C TYR A 78 -4.22 -2.76 -9.10
N ASP A 79 -5.52 -2.69 -9.43
CA ASP A 79 -6.53 -2.07 -8.56
C ASP A 79 -6.88 -2.95 -7.36
N ALA A 80 -7.77 -2.45 -6.49
CA ALA A 80 -8.24 -3.17 -5.31
C ALA A 80 -9.01 -4.46 -5.67
N GLU A 81 -9.54 -4.55 -6.88
CA GLU A 81 -10.22 -5.72 -7.43
C GLU A 81 -9.29 -6.70 -8.16
N TYR A 82 -7.97 -6.56 -7.99
CA TYR A 82 -6.94 -7.40 -8.62
C TYR A 82 -6.89 -7.32 -10.14
N ARG A 83 -7.38 -6.23 -10.74
CA ARG A 83 -7.34 -6.03 -12.19
C ARG A 83 -6.10 -5.21 -12.56
N PRO A 84 -5.38 -5.59 -13.62
CA PRO A 84 -4.30 -4.78 -14.13
C PRO A 84 -4.80 -3.36 -14.44
N CYS A 85 -4.10 -2.35 -13.93
CA CYS A 85 -4.34 -0.98 -14.34
C CYS A 85 -3.86 -0.81 -15.78
N GLU A 86 -4.76 -0.46 -16.71
CA GLU A 86 -4.37 -0.14 -18.08
C GLU A 86 -3.58 1.19 -18.09
N GLY A 87 -2.24 1.09 -18.14
CA GLY A 87 -1.35 2.22 -18.47
C GLY A 87 -0.59 2.89 -17.33
N GLY A 88 0.28 2.17 -16.61
CA GLY A 88 1.43 2.75 -15.87
C GLY A 88 2.74 2.18 -16.42
N PRO A 89 3.87 2.91 -16.40
CA PRO A 89 5.11 2.43 -17.03
C PRO A 89 5.59 1.15 -16.34
N ALA A 90 6.17 0.26 -17.14
CA ALA A 90 6.98 -0.86 -16.69
C ALA A 90 8.01 -0.35 -15.67
#